data_AF-X0UTY0-F1
#
_entry.id   AF-X0UTY0-F1
#
_cell.length_a   1.000
_cell.length_b   1.000
_cell.length_c   1.000
_cell.angle_alpha   90.00
_cell.angle_beta   90.00
_cell.angle_gamma   90.00
#
_symmetry.space_group_name_H-M   'P 1'
#
loop_
_entity.id
_entity.type
_entity.pdbx_description
1 polymer ?
#
loop_
_entity_poly.entity_id
_entity_poly.type
_entity_poly.pdbx_seq_one_letter_code
_entity_poly.pdbx_strand_id
1 'polypeptide(L)'
;SYLHSKGYNVSIIDANNFRRSKDFFDRIKTELDDALCAGLSVMSAQIPDALEIAKSIRAFNASLPLIWGGIHPTLYPGQTAQDSLVDFVVKGEGEITTLELVEAIEGRRDFRQVKGIAFLPNSGHEVVVNPDRELMDIEALPPIEWNLLENVRNNGMAGIVGSTIYEGGIPVQTSRGCPHHCAFCINTVLRSKYRYRQPASVLDDIKELVDSGVNRIYFMDENFFVNRRRLTEILDGIEKHQLVFKWFANVRVDYFREDYITRGLL
;
A
#
# COMPACT_ATOMS: atom_id res chain seq x y z
N SER A 1 -5.21 -9.04 0.27
CA SER A 1 -5.44 -8.93 1.72
C SER A 1 -6.77 -8.27 2.06
N TYR A 2 -6.88 -6.93 2.17
CA TYR A 2 -8.10 -6.33 2.75
C TYR A 2 -9.39 -6.63 1.98
N LEU A 3 -9.47 -6.28 0.68
CA LEU A 3 -10.64 -6.60 -0.15
C LEU A 3 -10.92 -8.11 -0.23
N HIS A 4 -9.86 -8.92 -0.34
CA HIS A 4 -9.99 -10.38 -0.39
C HIS A 4 -10.58 -10.96 0.91
N SER A 5 -10.18 -10.45 2.08
CA SER A 5 -10.78 -10.80 3.37
C SER A 5 -12.27 -10.43 3.48
N LYS A 6 -12.78 -9.61 2.55
CA LYS A 6 -14.19 -9.20 2.43
C LYS A 6 -14.93 -9.94 1.31
N GLY A 7 -14.31 -10.94 0.69
CA GLY A 7 -14.92 -11.81 -0.31
C GLY A 7 -14.76 -11.35 -1.77
N TYR A 8 -13.92 -10.35 -2.04
CA TYR A 8 -13.60 -9.95 -3.42
C TYR A 8 -12.41 -10.72 -3.97
N ASN A 9 -12.51 -11.20 -5.21
CA ASN A 9 -11.34 -11.69 -5.93
C ASN A 9 -10.45 -10.51 -6.31
N VAL A 10 -9.15 -10.60 -5.99
CA VAL A 10 -8.19 -9.52 -6.26
C VAL A 10 -7.05 -10.07 -7.10
N SER A 11 -6.76 -9.38 -8.20
CA SER A 11 -5.58 -9.61 -9.02
C SER A 11 -4.64 -8.42 -8.89
N ILE A 12 -3.33 -8.68 -8.83
CA ILE A 12 -2.30 -7.65 -8.69
C ILE A 12 -1.31 -7.81 -9.83
N ILE A 13 -1.15 -6.77 -10.64
CA ILE A 13 -0.12 -6.67 -11.67
C ILE A 13 0.91 -5.66 -11.18
N ASP A 14 2.14 -6.11 -10.91
CA ASP A 14 3.24 -5.22 -10.54
C ASP A 14 3.93 -4.66 -11.79
N ALA A 15 3.57 -3.44 -12.17
CA ALA A 15 4.14 -2.77 -13.32
C ALA A 15 5.66 -2.54 -13.22
N ASN A 16 6.25 -2.47 -12.02
CA ASN A 16 7.71 -2.29 -11.90
C ASN A 16 8.47 -3.54 -12.37
N ASN A 17 7.87 -4.72 -12.17
CA ASN A 17 8.44 -6.00 -12.54
C ASN A 17 8.10 -6.41 -13.98
N PHE A 18 6.88 -6.10 -14.43
CA PHE A 18 6.36 -6.66 -15.69
C PHE A 18 6.24 -5.68 -16.85
N ARG A 19 6.32 -4.36 -16.66
CA ARG A 19 6.06 -3.42 -17.76
C ARG A 19 6.99 -3.57 -18.97
N ARG A 20 8.19 -4.11 -18.77
CA ARG A 20 9.14 -4.38 -19.86
C ARG A 20 8.89 -5.72 -20.57
N SER A 21 7.98 -6.54 -20.08
CA SER A 21 7.58 -7.78 -20.76
C SER A 21 6.75 -7.42 -22.00
N LYS A 22 6.87 -8.24 -23.05
CA LYS A 22 6.09 -8.04 -24.27
C LYS A 22 4.59 -8.21 -24.06
N ASP A 23 4.22 -8.98 -23.03
CA ASP A 23 2.85 -9.44 -22.81
C ASP A 23 2.13 -8.60 -21.74
N PHE A 24 2.73 -7.51 -21.25
CA PHE A 24 2.19 -6.70 -20.16
C PHE A 24 0.77 -6.18 -20.42
N PHE A 25 0.52 -5.63 -21.61
CA PHE A 25 -0.81 -5.11 -21.96
C PHE A 25 -1.81 -6.22 -22.26
N ASP A 26 -1.38 -7.35 -22.82
CA ASP A 26 -2.23 -8.52 -23.02
C ASP A 26 -2.66 -9.13 -21.69
N ARG A 27 -1.75 -9.11 -20.70
CA ARG A 27 -2.05 -9.49 -19.32
C ARG A 27 -3.08 -8.58 -18.69
N ILE A 28 -2.91 -7.26 -18.81
CA ILE A 28 -3.92 -6.29 -18.36
C ILE A 28 -5.26 -6.64 -19.00
N LYS A 29 -5.33 -6.76 -20.33
CA LYS A 29 -6.57 -7.08 -21.03
C LYS A 29 -7.26 -8.33 -20.46
N THR A 30 -6.51 -9.42 -20.29
CA THR A 30 -7.03 -10.69 -19.76
C THR A 30 -7.63 -10.52 -18.35
N GLU A 31 -6.95 -9.78 -17.47
CA GLU A 31 -7.42 -9.57 -16.10
C GLU A 31 -8.61 -8.60 -16.01
N LEU A 32 -8.90 -7.83 -17.07
CA LEU A 32 -10.04 -6.92 -17.11
C LEU A 32 -11.34 -7.56 -17.59
N ASP A 33 -11.31 -8.75 -18.22
CA ASP A 33 -12.48 -9.37 -18.86
C ASP A 33 -13.68 -9.54 -17.89
N ASP A 34 -13.40 -9.95 -16.65
CA ASP A 34 -14.39 -10.14 -15.58
C ASP A 34 -14.21 -9.15 -14.41
N ALA A 35 -13.45 -8.06 -14.62
CA ALA A 35 -13.18 -7.10 -13.56
C ALA A 35 -14.40 -6.22 -13.26
N LEU A 36 -14.70 -6.06 -11.97
CA LEU A 36 -15.69 -5.09 -11.50
C LEU A 36 -15.18 -3.65 -11.59
N CYS A 37 -13.89 -3.45 -11.34
CA CYS A 37 -13.18 -2.18 -11.44
C CYS A 37 -11.68 -2.42 -11.57
N ALA A 38 -10.94 -1.43 -12.05
CA ALA A 38 -9.47 -1.43 -12.05
C ALA A 38 -8.93 -0.34 -11.10
N GLY A 39 -7.79 -0.62 -10.47
CA GLY A 39 -7.14 0.30 -9.54
C GLY A 39 -5.69 0.55 -9.92
N LEU A 40 -5.26 1.82 -9.93
CA LEU A 40 -3.85 2.22 -10.11
C LEU A 40 -3.34 2.91 -8.83
N SER A 41 -2.22 2.41 -8.29
CA SER A 41 -1.49 3.06 -7.19
C SER A 41 -0.38 3.93 -7.78
N VAL A 42 -0.46 5.24 -7.60
CA VAL A 42 0.32 6.22 -8.38
C VAL A 42 1.13 7.16 -7.49
N MET A 43 2.44 7.19 -7.75
CA MET A 43 3.36 8.23 -7.27
C MET A 43 3.53 9.32 -8.33
N SER A 44 3.91 10.54 -7.94
CA SER A 44 4.05 11.67 -8.89
C SER A 44 5.00 11.37 -10.05
N ALA A 45 6.10 10.66 -9.78
CA ALA A 45 7.07 10.28 -10.81
C ALA A 45 6.53 9.20 -11.79
N GLN A 46 5.44 8.52 -11.43
CA GLN A 46 4.83 7.44 -12.21
C GLN A 46 3.62 7.91 -13.03
N ILE A 47 3.28 9.21 -13.01
CA ILE A 47 2.11 9.74 -13.71
C ILE A 47 2.13 9.45 -15.22
N PRO A 48 3.24 9.64 -15.97
CA PRO A 48 3.26 9.30 -17.40
C PRO A 48 2.92 7.84 -17.67
N ASP A 49 3.41 6.95 -16.81
CA ASP A 49 3.22 5.50 -16.93
C ASP A 49 1.78 5.11 -16.56
N ALA A 50 1.24 5.70 -15.49
CA ALA A 50 -0.14 5.49 -15.08
C ALA A 50 -1.13 5.97 -16.16
N LEU A 51 -0.85 7.09 -16.83
CA LEU A 51 -1.65 7.58 -17.95
C LEU A 51 -1.59 6.64 -19.16
N GLU A 52 -0.44 6.06 -19.48
CA GLU A 52 -0.30 5.06 -20.54
C GLU A 52 -1.13 3.81 -20.22
N ILE A 53 -1.02 3.29 -19.00
CA ILE A 53 -1.80 2.13 -18.54
C ILE A 53 -3.30 2.45 -18.56
N ALA A 54 -3.71 3.61 -18.06
CA ALA A 54 -5.10 4.04 -18.06
C ALA A 54 -5.68 4.15 -19.48
N LYS A 55 -4.92 4.67 -20.45
CA LYS A 55 -5.34 4.69 -21.86
C LYS A 55 -5.56 3.29 -22.40
N SER A 56 -4.68 2.34 -22.10
CA SER A 56 -4.84 0.94 -22.51
C SER A 56 -6.06 0.30 -21.85
N ILE A 57 -6.29 0.54 -20.56
CA ILE A 57 -7.51 0.08 -19.86
C ILE A 57 -8.76 0.61 -20.57
N ARG A 58 -8.81 1.91 -20.90
CA ARG A 58 -9.94 2.50 -21.62
C ARG A 58 -10.12 1.93 -23.03
N ALA A 59 -9.02 1.60 -23.72
CA ALA A 59 -9.07 0.96 -25.02
C ALA A 59 -9.64 -0.47 -24.96
N PHE A 60 -9.37 -1.20 -23.87
CA PHE A 60 -9.89 -2.55 -23.66
C PHE A 60 -11.32 -2.56 -23.11
N ASN A 61 -11.63 -1.68 -22.17
CA ASN A 61 -12.96 -1.53 -21.58
C ASN A 61 -13.20 -0.07 -21.16
N ALA A 62 -13.88 0.68 -22.03
CA ALA A 62 -14.11 2.11 -21.82
C ALA A 62 -15.01 2.41 -20.60
N SER A 63 -15.92 1.49 -20.26
CA SER A 63 -16.90 1.64 -19.17
C SER A 63 -16.42 1.13 -17.81
N LEU A 64 -15.28 0.44 -17.74
CA LEU A 64 -14.80 -0.12 -16.48
C LEU A 64 -14.46 1.00 -15.50
N PRO A 65 -14.99 1.01 -14.27
CA PRO A 65 -14.60 1.99 -13.27
C PRO A 65 -13.09 1.93 -13.00
N LEU A 66 -12.40 3.04 -13.21
CA LEU A 66 -10.96 3.18 -13.00
C LEU A 66 -10.69 4.10 -11.80
N ILE A 67 -10.08 3.50 -10.78
CA ILE A 67 -9.79 4.10 -9.49
C ILE A 67 -8.31 4.44 -9.40
N TRP A 68 -7.96 5.68 -9.08
CA TRP A 68 -6.58 6.09 -8.82
C TRP A 68 -6.37 6.32 -7.33
N GLY A 69 -5.33 5.71 -6.76
CA GLY A 69 -4.93 5.87 -5.37
C GLY A 69 -3.43 6.08 -5.23
N GLY A 70 -2.95 6.14 -3.98
CA GLY A 70 -1.55 6.38 -3.67
C GLY A 70 -1.23 7.84 -3.37
N ILE A 71 0.06 8.15 -3.32
CA ILE A 71 0.53 9.43 -2.78
C ILE A 71 0.16 10.62 -3.66
N HIS A 72 0.26 10.51 -4.98
CA HIS A 72 -0.07 11.64 -5.85
C HIS A 72 -1.58 11.96 -5.82
N PRO A 73 -2.50 10.99 -6.01
CA PRO A 73 -3.93 11.26 -5.89
C PRO A 73 -4.35 11.70 -4.48
N THR A 74 -3.61 11.30 -3.45
CA THR A 74 -3.85 11.79 -2.08
C THR A 74 -3.52 13.27 -1.92
N LEU A 75 -2.42 13.74 -2.51
CA LEU A 75 -1.99 15.15 -2.43
C LEU A 75 -2.81 16.06 -3.35
N TYR A 76 -3.22 15.55 -4.51
CA TYR A 76 -3.89 16.34 -5.55
C TYR A 76 -5.21 15.71 -6.01
N PRO A 77 -6.14 15.37 -5.09
CA PRO A 77 -7.34 14.60 -5.43
C PRO A 77 -8.22 15.30 -6.45
N GLY A 78 -8.37 16.63 -6.31
CA GLY A 78 -9.13 17.46 -7.24
C GLY A 78 -8.54 17.44 -8.66
N GLN A 79 -7.22 17.64 -8.77
CA GLN A 79 -6.52 17.65 -10.05
C GLN A 79 -6.56 16.27 -10.71
N THR A 80 -6.30 15.20 -9.94
CA THR A 80 -6.31 13.84 -10.48
C THR A 80 -7.69 13.45 -10.98
N ALA A 81 -8.77 13.78 -10.26
CA ALA A 81 -10.14 13.48 -10.67
C ALA A 81 -10.67 14.36 -11.83
N GLN A 82 -9.95 15.40 -12.25
CA GLN A 82 -10.30 16.16 -13.46
C GLN A 82 -9.86 15.46 -14.75
N ASP A 83 -8.92 14.52 -14.67
CA ASP A 83 -8.45 13.79 -15.84
C ASP A 83 -9.55 12.84 -16.34
N SER A 84 -9.84 12.87 -17.64
CA SER A 84 -10.92 12.06 -18.23
C SER A 84 -10.65 10.55 -18.20
N LEU A 85 -9.43 10.13 -17.85
CA LEU A 85 -9.10 8.73 -17.64
C LEU A 85 -9.43 8.25 -16.23
N VAL A 86 -9.76 9.13 -15.28
CA VAL A 86 -9.96 8.79 -13.87
C VAL A 86 -11.44 8.94 -13.48
N ASP A 87 -12.09 7.84 -13.10
CA ASP A 87 -13.49 7.91 -12.63
C ASP A 87 -13.56 8.29 -11.15
N PHE A 88 -12.66 7.69 -10.35
CA PHE A 88 -12.59 7.92 -8.92
C PHE A 88 -11.14 8.05 -8.45
N VAL A 89 -10.93 8.92 -7.48
CA VAL A 89 -9.71 9.00 -6.69
C VAL A 89 -10.00 8.44 -5.31
N VAL A 90 -9.12 7.60 -4.78
CA VAL A 90 -9.07 7.22 -3.36
C VAL A 90 -7.90 7.94 -2.71
N LYS A 91 -8.18 8.77 -1.69
CA LYS A 91 -7.17 9.58 -0.98
C LYS A 91 -6.97 9.10 0.45
N GLY A 92 -5.72 9.10 0.90
CA GLY A 92 -5.32 8.61 2.21
C GLY A 92 -5.19 7.09 2.23
N GLU A 93 -5.61 6.46 3.34
CA GLU A 93 -5.58 5.01 3.48
C GLU A 93 -6.70 4.35 2.68
N GLY A 94 -6.33 3.43 1.79
CA GLY A 94 -7.21 2.93 0.75
C GLY A 94 -8.06 1.73 1.16
N GLU A 95 -7.78 1.06 2.27
CA GLU A 95 -8.39 -0.24 2.60
C GLU A 95 -9.91 -0.14 2.76
N ILE A 96 -10.36 0.67 3.72
CA ILE A 96 -11.79 0.85 3.99
C ILE A 96 -12.44 1.62 2.85
N THR A 97 -11.80 2.69 2.38
CA THR A 97 -12.34 3.57 1.35
C THR A 97 -12.58 2.82 0.03
N THR A 98 -11.62 1.99 -0.40
CA THR A 98 -11.78 1.18 -1.62
C THR A 98 -12.89 0.15 -1.45
N LEU A 99 -13.01 -0.49 -0.28
CA LEU A 99 -14.13 -1.41 -0.02
C LEU A 99 -15.49 -0.72 -0.19
N GLU A 100 -15.68 0.42 0.47
CA GLU A 100 -16.95 1.15 0.36
C GLU A 100 -17.20 1.68 -1.06
N LEU A 101 -16.15 2.07 -1.78
CA LEU A 101 -16.28 2.48 -3.18
C LEU A 101 -16.66 1.31 -4.09
N VAL A 102 -16.06 0.13 -3.89
CA VAL A 102 -16.41 -1.09 -4.63
C VAL A 102 -17.87 -1.49 -4.35
N GLU A 103 -18.31 -1.45 -3.09
CA GLU A 103 -19.72 -1.66 -2.73
C GLU A 103 -20.64 -0.65 -3.42
N ALA A 104 -20.19 0.60 -3.59
CA ALA A 104 -20.96 1.62 -4.30
C ALA A 104 -21.03 1.36 -5.80
N ILE A 105 -19.95 0.86 -6.41
CA ILE A 105 -19.90 0.43 -7.81
C ILE A 105 -20.88 -0.73 -8.05
N GLU A 106 -21.03 -1.64 -7.07
CA GLU A 106 -22.04 -2.70 -7.10
C GLU A 106 -23.47 -2.22 -6.84
N GLY A 107 -23.67 -0.92 -6.57
CA GLY A 107 -24.99 -0.34 -6.27
C GLY A 107 -25.50 -0.62 -4.86
N ARG A 108 -24.66 -1.13 -3.95
CA ARG A 108 -25.04 -1.42 -2.55
C ARG A 108 -25.08 -0.16 -1.68
N ARG A 109 -24.50 0.94 -2.15
CA ARG A 109 -24.51 2.25 -1.50
C ARG A 109 -24.26 3.38 -2.48
N ASP A 110 -24.46 4.62 -2.03
CA ASP A 110 -24.16 5.81 -2.83
C ASP A 110 -22.69 6.21 -2.67
N PHE A 111 -21.94 6.27 -3.77
CA PHE A 111 -20.53 6.69 -3.76
C PHE A 111 -20.37 8.13 -3.23
N ARG A 112 -21.38 8.99 -3.35
CA ARG A 112 -21.37 10.36 -2.80
C ARG A 112 -21.24 10.40 -1.29
N GLN A 113 -21.49 9.28 -0.60
CA GLN A 113 -21.34 9.17 0.85
C GLN A 113 -20.05 8.48 1.28
N VAL A 114 -19.24 8.00 0.34
CA VAL A 114 -17.97 7.33 0.64
C VAL A 114 -16.94 8.39 1.03
N LYS A 115 -16.50 8.39 2.28
CA LYS A 115 -15.42 9.29 2.72
C LYS A 115 -14.10 8.92 2.04
N GLY A 116 -13.27 9.91 1.75
CA GLY A 116 -11.93 9.70 1.22
C GLY A 116 -11.88 9.48 -0.30
N ILE A 117 -12.91 9.89 -1.05
CA ILE A 117 -12.88 9.87 -2.52
C ILE A 117 -12.98 11.25 -3.15
N ALA A 118 -12.54 11.37 -4.39
CA ALA A 118 -12.89 12.47 -5.27
C ALA A 118 -13.34 11.92 -6.63
N PHE A 119 -14.24 12.62 -7.31
CA PHE A 119 -14.77 12.22 -8.62
C PHE A 119 -15.34 13.42 -9.37
N LEU A 120 -15.43 13.30 -10.69
CA LEU A 120 -16.10 14.28 -11.55
C LEU A 120 -17.52 13.78 -11.87
N PRO A 121 -18.60 14.49 -11.43
CA PRO A 121 -19.96 14.08 -11.76
C PRO A 121 -20.23 14.19 -13.26
N ASN A 122 -20.98 13.23 -13.83
CA ASN A 122 -21.38 13.24 -15.25
C ASN A 122 -22.11 14.52 -15.69
N SER A 123 -22.79 15.21 -14.76
CA SER A 123 -23.55 16.43 -15.01
C SER A 123 -22.77 17.72 -14.72
N GLY A 124 -21.51 17.63 -14.32
CA GLY A 124 -20.75 18.74 -13.77
C GLY A 124 -19.42 18.97 -14.48
N HIS A 125 -18.91 20.21 -14.37
CA HIS A 125 -17.54 20.57 -14.72
C HIS A 125 -16.64 20.68 -13.48
N GLU A 126 -17.21 20.51 -12.28
CA GLU A 126 -16.52 20.68 -11.01
C GLU A 126 -16.35 19.34 -10.31
N VAL A 127 -15.12 19.07 -9.87
CA VAL A 127 -14.80 17.87 -9.10
C VAL A 127 -15.40 17.97 -7.70
N VAL A 128 -16.04 16.88 -7.28
CA VAL A 128 -16.47 16.71 -5.90
C VAL A 128 -15.39 15.97 -5.13
N VAL A 129 -14.96 16.54 -4.00
CA VAL A 129 -14.04 15.91 -3.06
C VAL A 129 -14.80 15.61 -1.78
N ASN A 130 -15.03 14.33 -1.50
CA ASN A 130 -15.71 13.92 -0.28
C ASN A 130 -14.80 14.13 0.94
N PRO A 131 -15.39 14.30 2.14
CA PRO A 131 -14.64 14.49 3.38
C PRO A 131 -13.59 13.41 3.62
N ASP A 132 -12.51 13.77 4.30
CA ASP A 132 -11.46 12.86 4.75
C ASP A 132 -12.04 11.76 5.64
N ARG A 133 -11.43 10.57 5.57
CA ARG A 133 -11.70 9.48 6.51
C ARG A 133 -10.72 9.53 7.67
N GLU A 134 -11.19 9.03 8.81
CA GLU A 134 -10.37 8.73 9.97
C GLU A 134 -9.30 7.67 9.64
N LEU A 135 -8.10 7.88 10.17
CA LEU A 135 -7.01 6.90 10.08
C LEU A 135 -7.44 5.57 10.73
N MET A 136 -7.26 4.45 10.03
CA MET A 136 -7.71 3.14 10.51
C MET A 136 -6.81 2.57 11.61
N ASP A 137 -7.26 1.56 12.34
CA ASP A 137 -6.34 0.76 13.14
C ASP A 137 -5.57 -0.21 12.23
N ILE A 138 -4.25 -0.10 12.21
CA ILE A 138 -3.41 -0.95 11.36
C ILE A 138 -3.21 -2.35 11.97
N GLU A 139 -3.49 -2.52 13.27
CA GLU A 139 -3.51 -3.85 13.90
C GLU A 139 -4.69 -4.68 13.40
N ALA A 140 -5.80 -4.03 13.01
CA ALA A 140 -6.99 -4.69 12.48
C ALA A 140 -6.86 -5.10 10.99
N LEU A 141 -5.71 -4.84 10.36
CA LEU A 141 -5.45 -5.30 9.00
C LEU A 141 -5.34 -6.83 8.98
N PRO A 142 -5.93 -7.51 7.97
CA PRO A 142 -5.72 -8.94 7.81
C PRO A 142 -4.25 -9.21 7.49
N PRO A 143 -3.77 -10.45 7.73
CA PRO A 143 -2.44 -10.87 7.30
C PRO A 143 -2.19 -10.56 5.82
N ILE A 144 -0.94 -10.29 5.47
CA ILE A 144 -0.58 -10.02 4.09
C ILE A 144 -0.66 -11.31 3.29
N GLU A 145 -1.47 -11.31 2.23
CA GLU A 145 -1.62 -12.46 1.35
C GLU A 145 -0.57 -12.40 0.23
N TRP A 146 0.63 -12.90 0.53
CA TRP A 146 1.74 -12.88 -0.41
C TRP A 146 1.45 -13.67 -1.69
N ASN A 147 0.60 -14.69 -1.61
CA ASN A 147 0.11 -15.46 -2.74
C ASN A 147 -0.74 -14.66 -3.73
N LEU A 148 -1.04 -13.38 -3.48
CA LEU A 148 -1.63 -12.51 -4.50
C LEU A 148 -0.58 -11.97 -5.49
N LEU A 149 0.70 -11.97 -5.10
CA LEU A 149 1.80 -11.51 -5.96
C LEU A 149 2.23 -12.61 -6.93
N GLU A 150 2.36 -12.30 -8.21
CA GLU A 150 2.67 -13.31 -9.24
C GLU A 150 4.00 -14.02 -9.02
N ASN A 151 5.05 -13.29 -8.62
CA ASN A 151 6.35 -13.88 -8.33
C ASN A 151 6.27 -14.94 -7.22
N VAL A 152 5.34 -14.77 -6.28
CA VAL A 152 5.04 -15.73 -5.22
C VAL A 152 4.25 -16.91 -5.75
N ARG A 153 3.17 -16.63 -6.49
CA ARG A 153 2.29 -17.67 -7.04
C ARG A 153 3.05 -18.68 -7.91
N ASN A 154 3.98 -18.17 -8.71
CA ASN A 154 4.68 -18.99 -9.70
C ASN A 154 5.98 -19.60 -9.16
N ASN A 155 6.69 -18.92 -8.25
CA ASN A 155 8.03 -19.31 -7.82
C ASN A 155 8.19 -19.43 -6.29
N GLY A 156 7.09 -19.35 -5.52
CA GLY A 156 7.13 -19.25 -4.05
C GLY A 156 7.79 -17.94 -3.57
N MET A 157 8.04 -17.84 -2.25
CA MET A 157 8.73 -16.68 -1.66
C MET A 157 10.08 -16.35 -2.30
N ALA A 158 10.75 -17.36 -2.89
CA ALA A 158 11.99 -17.17 -3.63
C ALA A 158 11.86 -16.19 -4.80
N GLY A 159 10.69 -16.09 -5.45
CA GLY A 159 10.44 -15.17 -6.56
C GLY A 159 10.45 -13.69 -6.16
N ILE A 160 10.20 -13.36 -4.88
CA ILE A 160 10.31 -11.98 -4.38
C ILE A 160 11.76 -11.62 -4.08
N VAL A 161 12.56 -12.59 -3.63
CA VAL A 161 13.93 -12.42 -3.13
C VAL A 161 14.95 -12.10 -4.25
N GLY A 162 14.54 -11.97 -5.52
CA GLY A 162 15.41 -11.59 -6.63
C GLY A 162 14.92 -10.42 -7.49
N SER A 163 13.71 -9.90 -7.25
CA SER A 163 13.00 -9.01 -8.19
C SER A 163 12.82 -7.57 -7.68
N THR A 164 13.23 -7.24 -6.45
CA THR A 164 13.04 -5.87 -5.93
C THR A 164 14.32 -5.03 -6.02
N ILE A 165 14.13 -3.73 -6.30
CA ILE A 165 15.12 -2.64 -6.37
C ILE A 165 16.07 -2.51 -5.15
N TYR A 166 15.89 -3.33 -4.10
CA TYR A 166 16.64 -3.34 -2.84
C TYR A 166 17.40 -4.65 -2.60
N GLU A 167 17.95 -5.26 -3.66
CA GLU A 167 18.69 -6.53 -3.59
C GLU A 167 17.87 -7.68 -2.97
N GLY A 168 16.58 -7.80 -3.33
CA GLY A 168 15.85 -9.04 -3.07
C GLY A 168 15.28 -9.22 -1.66
N GLY A 169 14.68 -8.18 -1.08
CA GLY A 169 13.97 -8.26 0.20
C GLY A 169 12.46 -8.14 0.06
N ILE A 170 11.73 -8.65 1.06
CA ILE A 170 10.28 -8.47 1.18
C ILE A 170 9.97 -7.18 1.96
N PRO A 171 9.20 -6.24 1.38
CA PRO A 171 8.75 -5.05 2.11
C PRO A 171 7.69 -5.44 3.14
N VAL A 172 7.92 -5.11 4.40
CA VAL A 172 6.97 -5.32 5.51
C VAL A 172 6.67 -3.97 6.15
N GLN A 173 5.39 -3.65 6.33
CA GLN A 173 4.96 -2.45 7.04
C GLN A 173 4.44 -2.85 8.41
N THR A 174 5.09 -2.36 9.46
CA THR A 174 4.76 -2.66 10.85
C THR A 174 4.26 -1.43 11.61
N SER A 175 4.44 -0.25 11.02
CA SER A 175 3.85 1.02 11.48
C SER A 175 3.51 1.95 10.31
N ARG A 176 2.61 2.91 10.55
CA ARG A 176 2.25 4.00 9.64
C ARG A 176 2.35 5.33 10.36
N GLY A 177 2.78 6.36 9.64
CA GLY A 177 2.97 7.69 10.21
C GLY A 177 4.34 7.83 10.88
N CYS A 178 4.65 9.06 11.26
CA CYS A 178 5.84 9.44 11.99
C CYS A 178 5.47 10.59 12.94
N PRO A 179 5.91 10.59 14.21
CA PRO A 179 5.56 11.66 15.16
C PRO A 179 6.30 12.98 14.90
N HIS A 180 7.19 13.01 13.90
CA HIS A 180 7.99 14.17 13.55
C HIS A 180 7.28 15.04 12.51
N HIS A 181 7.55 16.35 12.57
CA HIS A 181 6.96 17.35 11.67
C HIS A 181 8.05 18.02 10.80
N CYS A 182 8.84 17.21 10.10
CA CYS A 182 9.87 17.74 9.22
C CYS A 182 9.23 18.60 8.11
N ALA A 183 9.76 19.81 7.88
CA ALA A 183 9.17 20.79 6.95
C ALA A 183 9.08 20.29 5.50
N PHE A 184 9.95 19.36 5.11
CA PHE A 184 10.01 18.76 3.78
C PHE A 184 9.22 17.45 3.65
N CYS A 185 8.64 16.93 4.74
CA CYS A 185 8.07 15.59 4.77
C CYS A 185 6.58 15.60 4.45
N ILE A 186 6.16 14.63 3.63
CA ILE A 186 4.76 14.42 3.28
C ILE A 186 3.87 14.15 4.51
N ASN A 187 4.38 13.51 5.56
CA ASN A 187 3.62 13.23 6.77
C ASN A 187 3.13 14.49 7.48
N THR A 188 3.87 15.59 7.35
CA THR A 188 3.44 16.90 7.87
C THR A 188 2.24 17.41 7.09
N VAL A 189 2.24 17.24 5.76
CA VAL A 189 1.13 17.64 4.87
C VAL A 189 -0.10 16.78 5.12
N LEU A 190 0.07 15.47 5.19
CA LEU A 190 -1.02 14.51 5.41
C LEU A 190 -1.49 14.43 6.86
N ARG A 191 -0.82 15.16 7.78
CA ARG A 191 -1.10 15.12 9.23
C ARG A 191 -1.12 13.68 9.77
N SER A 192 -0.23 12.84 9.23
CA SER A 192 -0.13 11.43 9.57
C SER A 192 0.12 11.26 11.08
N LYS A 193 -0.51 10.26 11.69
CA LYS A 193 -0.26 9.88 13.08
C LYS A 193 0.46 8.56 13.14
N TYR A 194 1.49 8.50 13.97
CA TYR A 194 2.21 7.26 14.26
C TYR A 194 1.26 6.25 14.91
N ARG A 195 1.04 5.14 14.21
CA ARG A 195 0.28 3.96 14.64
C ARG A 195 1.13 2.75 14.30
N TYR A 196 1.09 1.72 15.14
CA TYR A 196 1.97 0.57 15.01
C TYR A 196 1.23 -0.71 15.32
N ARG A 197 1.67 -1.80 14.69
CA ARG A 197 1.23 -3.16 15.03
C ARG A 197 1.93 -3.64 16.31
N GLN A 198 1.24 -4.48 17.07
CA GLN A 198 1.76 -5.08 18.29
C GLN A 198 2.99 -5.96 17.99
N PRO A 199 4.01 -5.97 18.86
CA PRO A 199 5.21 -6.78 18.66
C PRO A 199 4.94 -8.25 18.35
N ALA A 200 3.97 -8.87 19.03
CA ALA A 200 3.57 -10.26 18.78
C ALA A 200 3.12 -10.47 17.31
N SER A 201 2.20 -9.64 16.83
CA SER A 201 1.69 -9.70 15.45
C SER A 201 2.76 -9.40 14.41
N VAL A 202 3.78 -8.62 14.75
CA VAL A 202 4.95 -8.39 13.88
C VAL A 202 5.86 -9.60 13.86
N LEU A 203 6.10 -10.24 15.01
CA LEU A 203 6.92 -11.44 15.13
C LEU A 203 6.29 -12.64 14.41
N ASP A 204 4.97 -12.77 14.48
CA ASP A 204 4.23 -13.82 13.75
C ASP A 204 4.44 -13.67 12.23
N ASP A 205 4.27 -12.44 11.69
CA ASP A 205 4.55 -12.16 10.27
C ASP A 205 6.02 -12.46 9.90
N ILE A 206 6.99 -12.02 10.71
CA ILE A 206 8.42 -12.27 10.46
C ILE A 206 8.70 -13.78 10.47
N LYS A 207 8.14 -14.50 11.44
CA LYS A 207 8.32 -15.94 11.56
C LYS A 207 7.76 -16.67 10.34
N GLU A 208 6.56 -16.33 9.89
CA GLU A 208 5.96 -16.91 8.68
C GLU A 208 6.86 -16.70 7.45
N LEU A 209 7.39 -15.49 7.28
CA LEU A 209 8.30 -15.17 6.18
C LEU A 209 9.59 -15.96 6.25
N VAL A 210 10.25 -16.00 7.42
CA VAL A 210 11.52 -16.71 7.62
C VAL A 210 11.34 -18.22 7.44
N ASP A 211 10.28 -18.80 8.01
CA ASP A 211 9.93 -20.22 7.85
C ASP A 211 9.64 -20.57 6.37
N SER A 212 9.15 -19.59 5.59
CA SER A 212 8.92 -19.71 4.14
C SER A 212 10.20 -19.49 3.29
N GLY A 213 11.36 -19.35 3.92
CA GLY A 213 12.67 -19.22 3.25
C GLY A 213 13.08 -17.78 2.92
N VAL A 214 12.36 -16.77 3.42
CA VAL A 214 12.72 -15.36 3.24
C VAL A 214 13.91 -15.04 4.14
N ASN A 215 15.02 -14.61 3.53
CA ASN A 215 16.24 -14.27 4.26
C ASN A 215 16.51 -12.77 4.33
N ARG A 216 15.62 -11.94 3.76
CA ARG A 216 15.76 -10.48 3.75
C ARG A 216 14.41 -9.77 3.89
N ILE A 217 14.28 -8.92 4.91
CA ILE A 217 13.08 -8.12 5.18
C ILE A 217 13.43 -6.63 5.13
N TYR A 218 12.61 -5.83 4.46
CA TYR A 218 12.73 -4.38 4.45
C TYR A 218 11.53 -3.79 5.22
N PHE A 219 11.78 -3.22 6.39
CA PHE A 219 10.74 -2.52 7.14
C PHE A 219 10.44 -1.18 6.46
N MET A 220 9.31 -1.12 5.76
CA MET A 220 8.81 0.05 5.02
C MET A 220 8.21 1.14 5.93
N ASP A 221 8.33 0.96 7.24
CA ASP A 221 7.98 1.96 8.23
C ASP A 221 8.66 3.30 7.91
N GLU A 222 7.92 4.39 8.01
CA GLU A 222 8.46 5.72 7.78
C GLU A 222 9.52 6.08 8.83
N ASN A 223 9.38 5.54 10.03
CA ASN A 223 10.40 5.55 11.06
C ASN A 223 10.19 4.37 12.03
N PHE A 224 10.97 3.30 11.83
CA PHE A 224 10.83 2.05 12.59
C PHE A 224 11.22 2.21 14.08
N PHE A 225 12.13 3.14 14.36
CA PHE A 225 12.78 3.30 15.67
C PHE A 225 12.02 4.24 16.61
N VAL A 226 10.81 4.69 16.26
CA VAL A 226 10.04 5.67 17.05
C VAL A 226 9.71 5.18 18.46
N ASN A 227 9.16 3.97 18.57
CA ASN A 227 8.74 3.41 19.85
C ASN A 227 9.81 2.43 20.34
N ARG A 228 10.64 2.89 21.29
CA ARG A 228 11.79 2.13 21.82
C ARG A 228 11.37 0.84 22.50
N ARG A 229 10.33 0.88 23.34
CA ARG A 229 9.81 -0.32 24.03
C ARG A 229 9.35 -1.36 23.02
N ARG A 230 8.54 -0.94 22.04
CA ARG A 230 8.07 -1.81 20.95
C ARG A 230 9.24 -2.40 20.15
N LEU A 231 10.23 -1.58 19.82
CA LEU A 231 11.43 -2.04 19.11
C LEU A 231 12.17 -3.11 19.91
N THR A 232 12.42 -2.88 21.20
CA THR A 232 13.05 -3.86 22.09
C THR A 232 12.25 -5.16 22.14
N GLU A 233 10.92 -5.11 22.31
CA GLU A 233 10.07 -6.29 22.32
C GLU A 233 10.15 -7.10 21.00
N ILE A 234 10.26 -6.42 19.85
CA ILE A 234 10.46 -7.08 18.54
C ILE A 234 11.85 -7.72 18.44
N LEU A 235 12.92 -6.99 18.83
CA LEU A 235 14.29 -7.50 18.75
C LEU A 235 14.51 -8.69 19.70
N ASP A 236 14.04 -8.57 20.94
CA ASP A 236 14.08 -9.65 21.93
C ASP A 236 13.31 -10.88 21.43
N GLY A 237 12.17 -10.65 20.76
CA GLY A 237 11.40 -11.72 20.13
C GLY A 237 12.17 -12.41 19.00
N ILE A 238 12.83 -11.66 18.12
CA ILE A 238 13.67 -12.21 17.04
C ILE A 238 14.78 -13.08 17.62
N GLU A 239 15.48 -12.62 18.67
CA GLU A 239 16.53 -13.37 19.34
C GLU A 239 16.00 -14.63 20.04
N LYS A 240 14.92 -14.47 20.82
CA LYS A 240 14.27 -15.56 21.56
C LYS A 240 13.80 -16.69 20.64
N HIS A 241 13.29 -16.34 19.45
CA HIS A 241 12.82 -17.29 18.45
C HIS A 241 13.92 -17.73 17.48
N GLN A 242 15.16 -17.25 17.65
CA GLN A 242 16.33 -17.58 16.83
C GLN A 242 16.08 -17.36 15.33
N LEU A 243 15.35 -16.29 14.99
CA LEU A 243 15.00 -15.96 13.61
C LEU A 243 16.23 -15.35 12.91
N VAL A 244 16.72 -16.00 11.86
CA VAL A 244 17.94 -15.58 11.15
C VAL A 244 17.61 -15.02 9.76
N PHE A 245 17.76 -13.70 9.60
CA PHE A 245 17.53 -12.99 8.34
C PHE A 245 18.27 -11.65 8.34
N LYS A 246 18.49 -11.09 7.15
CA LYS A 246 18.97 -9.71 6.98
C LYS A 246 17.78 -8.76 7.03
N TRP A 247 17.96 -7.58 7.60
CA TRP A 247 16.90 -6.58 7.54
C TRP A 247 17.42 -5.17 7.36
N PHE A 248 16.55 -4.33 6.82
CA PHE A 248 16.74 -2.89 6.68
C PHE A 248 15.56 -2.18 7.32
N ALA A 249 15.80 -1.02 7.92
CA ALA A 249 14.76 -0.10 8.35
C ALA A 249 15.22 1.36 8.24
N ASN A 250 14.26 2.27 8.07
CA ASN A 250 14.54 3.69 8.13
C ASN A 250 14.65 4.17 9.59
N VAL A 251 15.67 5.00 9.85
CA VAL A 251 15.95 5.59 11.15
C VAL A 251 16.20 7.08 11.01
N ARG A 252 15.74 7.85 11.99
CA ARG A 252 16.10 9.27 12.10
C ARG A 252 17.49 9.39 12.71
N VAL A 253 18.33 10.28 12.17
CA VAL A 253 19.74 10.38 12.57
C VAL A 253 19.96 10.64 14.07
N ASP A 254 19.05 11.37 14.73
CA ASP A 254 19.12 11.64 16.17
C ASP A 254 18.81 10.42 17.05
N TYR A 255 18.21 9.37 16.49
CA TYR A 255 18.04 8.07 17.14
C TYR A 255 19.29 7.20 17.02
N PHE A 256 20.25 7.56 16.15
CA PHE A 256 21.46 6.80 15.92
C PHE A 256 22.54 7.14 16.95
N ARG A 257 22.34 6.69 18.19
CA ARG A 257 23.29 6.82 19.31
C ARG A 257 23.31 5.56 20.17
N GLU A 258 24.45 5.29 20.80
CA GLU A 258 24.76 4.04 21.51
C GLU A 258 23.70 3.64 22.55
N ASP A 259 23.14 4.63 23.25
CA ASP A 259 22.18 4.41 24.33
C ASP A 259 20.71 4.46 23.87
N TYR A 260 20.44 4.64 22.57
CA TYR A 260 19.07 4.88 22.11
C TYR A 260 18.13 3.74 22.40
N ILE A 261 18.56 2.48 22.29
CA ILE A 261 17.70 1.34 22.65
C ILE A 261 17.81 1.05 24.14
N THR A 262 19.03 1.07 24.70
CA THR A 262 19.36 0.54 26.03
C THR A 262 19.14 1.53 27.19
N ARG A 263 19.03 2.83 26.96
CA ARG A 263 18.91 3.84 28.04
C ARG A 263 17.53 3.83 28.70
N GLY A 264 17.41 3.27 29.90
CA GLY A 264 16.27 3.48 30.80
C GLY A 264 14.91 3.42 30.10
N LEU A 265 14.50 2.23 29.68
CA LEU A 265 13.11 1.93 29.35
C LEU A 265 12.32 1.90 30.67
N LEU A 266 12.11 3.07 31.27
CA LEU A 266 11.23 3.24 32.43
C LEU A 266 9.77 3.11 32.00
#